data_AF-A0A7G8VFX2-F1
#
_entry.id   AF-A0A7G8VFX2-F1
#
_cell.length_a   1.000
_cell.length_b   1.000
_cell.length_c   1.000
_cell.angle_alpha   90.00
_cell.angle_beta   90.00
_cell.angle_gamma   90.00
#
_symmetry.space_group_name_H-M   'P 1'
#
loop_
_entity.id
_entity.type
_entity.pdbx_description
1 polymer ?
#
loop_
_entity_poly.entity_id
_entity_poly.type
_entity_poly.pdbx_seq_one_letter_code
_entity_poly.pdbx_strand_id
1 'polypeptide(L)'
;MTFASPPETIKDPDQALPYATVIGDFIRIRRMSSMAPHDEWMATLPDATEVVVDDEEGRPDAADIEKAISVVQCRAYLGKRAVQLIAPFLPGDGKWRLLTIDFGAEARRYESEFLMCFAFVPVNSTLSRASPYFEVGFSMATGARAEDTPTFNVTVKAIVGIPFPLP
;
A
#
# COMPACT_ATOMS: atom_id res chain seq x y z
N MET A 1 33.63 -10.05 -24.09
CA MET A 1 32.34 -10.53 -23.55
C MET A 1 32.42 -10.41 -22.05
N THR A 2 31.72 -9.44 -21.47
CA THR A 2 31.75 -9.14 -20.04
C THR A 2 30.56 -9.83 -19.40
N PHE A 3 30.81 -10.77 -18.50
CA PHE A 3 29.75 -11.39 -17.71
C PHE A 3 29.37 -10.42 -16.58
N ALA A 4 28.08 -10.07 -16.52
CA ALA A 4 27.52 -9.27 -15.45
C ALA A 4 27.63 -10.04 -14.12
N SER A 5 28.08 -9.34 -13.07
CA SER A 5 28.04 -9.83 -11.70
C SER A 5 26.59 -10.11 -11.27
N PRO A 6 26.33 -11.12 -10.43
CA PRO A 6 25.00 -11.44 -9.93
C PRO A 6 24.46 -10.30 -9.04
N PRO A 7 23.13 -10.16 -8.92
CA PRO A 7 22.52 -9.14 -8.05
C PRO A 7 22.94 -9.39 -6.60
N GLU A 8 23.48 -8.36 -5.96
CA GLU A 8 23.84 -8.37 -4.55
C GLU A 8 22.58 -8.57 -3.71
N THR A 9 22.41 -9.79 -3.22
CA THR A 9 21.48 -10.06 -2.12
C THR A 9 22.20 -9.63 -0.86
N ILE A 10 21.71 -8.58 -0.21
CA ILE A 10 22.19 -8.21 1.13
C ILE A 10 21.82 -9.36 2.08
N LYS A 11 22.78 -10.23 2.36
CA LYS A 11 22.72 -11.25 3.41
C LYS A 11 23.72 -10.86 4.49
N ASP A 12 23.35 -9.87 5.29
CA ASP A 12 23.98 -9.71 6.61
C ASP A 12 23.05 -10.33 7.67
N PRO A 13 23.33 -11.56 8.14
CA PRO A 13 22.46 -12.26 9.08
C PRO A 13 22.44 -11.64 10.48
N ASP A 14 23.38 -10.75 10.82
CA ASP A 14 23.46 -10.08 12.13
C ASP A 14 22.83 -8.67 12.17
N GLN A 15 22.21 -8.24 11.06
CA GLN A 15 21.41 -6.99 10.98
C GLN A 15 19.95 -7.23 10.57
N ALA A 16 19.44 -8.46 10.69
CA ALA A 16 18.01 -8.69 10.54
C ALA A 16 17.26 -8.03 11.70
N LEU A 17 16.79 -6.80 11.49
CA LEU A 17 15.81 -6.16 12.37
C LEU A 17 14.67 -7.16 12.60
N PRO A 18 14.21 -7.39 13.84
CA PRO A 18 13.20 -8.41 14.19
C PRO A 18 11.84 -8.21 13.50
N TYR A 19 11.71 -7.21 12.64
CA TYR A 19 10.52 -6.83 11.89
C TYR A 19 10.53 -7.29 10.43
N ALA A 20 11.67 -7.78 9.91
CA ALA A 20 11.79 -8.28 8.53
C ALA A 20 10.85 -9.47 8.23
N THR A 21 10.35 -10.15 9.26
CA THR A 21 9.44 -11.30 9.14
C THR A 21 7.98 -10.92 8.84
N VAL A 22 7.61 -9.63 8.90
CA VAL A 22 6.20 -9.21 8.80
C VAL A 22 5.76 -8.96 7.35
N ILE A 23 6.62 -8.38 6.52
CA ILE A 23 6.27 -7.91 5.16
C ILE A 23 6.98 -8.73 4.08
N GLY A 24 8.13 -9.33 4.38
CA GLY A 24 8.92 -10.11 3.43
C GLY A 24 9.87 -9.26 2.59
N ASP A 25 10.36 -9.84 1.50
CA ASP A 25 11.35 -9.20 0.63
C ASP A 25 10.69 -8.17 -0.30
N PHE A 26 11.32 -6.99 -0.40
CA PHE A 26 10.92 -5.95 -1.33
C PHE A 26 11.58 -6.15 -2.69
N ILE A 27 10.78 -6.04 -3.75
CA ILE A 27 11.24 -6.00 -5.13
C ILE A 27 11.02 -4.61 -5.72
N ARG A 28 11.99 -4.16 -6.51
CA ARG A 28 11.86 -2.88 -7.21
C ARG A 28 10.80 -2.99 -8.30
N ILE A 29 9.89 -2.03 -8.34
CA ILE A 29 8.85 -1.90 -9.36
C ILE A 29 8.94 -0.53 -10.01
N ARG A 30 8.56 -0.45 -11.29
CA ARG A 30 8.44 0.82 -12.00
C ARG A 30 6.97 1.14 -12.22
N ARG A 31 6.49 2.19 -11.58
CA ARG A 31 5.10 2.62 -11.69
C ARG A 31 4.91 3.57 -12.85
N MET A 32 3.89 3.27 -13.65
CA MET A 32 3.43 4.11 -14.76
C MET A 32 2.26 4.96 -14.26
N SER A 33 2.56 5.99 -13.46
CA SER A 33 1.52 6.91 -12.96
C SER A 33 1.23 8.03 -13.96
N SER A 34 0.16 8.79 -13.69
CA SER A 34 -0.28 9.90 -14.54
C SER A 34 0.69 11.09 -14.60
N MET A 35 1.70 11.16 -13.73
CA MET A 35 2.66 12.28 -13.70
C MET A 35 3.96 11.96 -14.43
N ALA A 36 4.65 10.89 -14.02
CA ALA A 36 5.86 10.40 -14.67
C ALA A 36 6.18 8.98 -14.18
N PRO A 37 6.85 8.16 -15.00
CA PRO A 37 7.39 6.89 -14.53
C PRO A 37 8.38 7.11 -13.40
N HIS A 38 8.19 6.44 -12.28
CA HIS A 38 9.08 6.48 -11.12
C HIS A 38 9.24 5.06 -10.57
N ASP A 39 10.32 4.85 -9.82
CA ASP A 39 10.59 3.56 -9.19
C ASP A 39 10.06 3.59 -7.75
N GLU A 40 9.51 2.46 -7.31
CA GLU A 40 9.06 2.20 -5.96
C GLU A 40 9.47 0.77 -5.57
N TRP A 41 9.26 0.40 -4.32
CA TRP A 41 9.55 -0.94 -3.82
C TRP A 41 8.28 -1.61 -3.33
N MET A 42 8.07 -2.86 -3.74
CA MET A 42 6.88 -3.62 -3.43
C MET A 42 7.22 -4.93 -2.74
N ALA A 43 6.52 -5.23 -1.66
CA ALA A 43 6.46 -6.56 -1.07
C ALA A 43 5.04 -7.12 -1.15
N THR A 44 4.90 -8.44 -1.17
CA THR A 44 3.60 -9.10 -1.25
C THR A 44 3.36 -9.96 -0.02
N LEU A 45 2.28 -9.65 0.72
CA LEU A 45 1.86 -10.39 1.90
C LEU A 45 1.23 -11.75 1.52
N PRO A 46 1.09 -12.70 2.46
CA PRO A 46 0.50 -14.01 2.20
C PRO A 46 -0.95 -14.00 1.67
N ASP A 47 -1.71 -12.93 1.94
CA ASP A 47 -3.07 -12.71 1.43
C ASP A 47 -3.10 -12.03 0.03
N ALA A 48 -1.92 -11.89 -0.58
CA ALA A 48 -1.65 -11.18 -1.82
C ALA A 48 -1.98 -9.68 -1.78
N THR A 49 -2.02 -9.08 -0.58
CA THR A 49 -1.97 -7.62 -0.45
C THR A 49 -0.55 -7.15 -0.73
N GLU A 50 -0.42 -6.16 -1.61
CA GLU A 50 0.83 -5.49 -1.93
C GLU A 50 1.12 -4.39 -0.92
N VAL A 51 2.36 -4.26 -0.49
CA VAL A 51 2.84 -3.15 0.33
C VAL A 51 3.85 -2.40 -0.51
N VAL A 52 3.60 -1.11 -0.74
CA VAL A 52 4.46 -0.26 -1.58
C VAL A 52 5.08 0.82 -0.73
N VAL A 53 6.40 0.98 -0.86
CA VAL A 53 7.19 2.02 -0.19
C VAL A 53 8.01 2.76 -1.24
N ASP A 54 8.42 3.99 -0.93
CA ASP A 54 9.15 4.81 -1.88
C ASP A 54 10.58 4.29 -2.14
N ASP A 55 11.16 4.74 -3.25
CA ASP A 55 12.59 4.58 -3.51
C ASP A 55 13.38 5.74 -2.89
N GLU A 56 14.27 5.42 -1.94
CA GLU A 56 15.27 6.33 -1.41
C GLU A 56 16.64 5.90 -1.93
N GLU A 57 17.19 6.62 -2.91
CA GLU A 57 18.54 6.35 -3.45
C GLU A 57 18.74 4.91 -3.99
N GLY A 58 17.71 4.32 -4.61
CA GLY A 58 17.80 2.98 -5.20
C GLY A 58 17.62 1.84 -4.20
N ARG A 59 17.06 2.12 -3.02
CA ARG A 59 16.63 1.13 -2.02
C ARG A 59 15.24 1.50 -1.48
N PRO A 60 14.53 0.56 -0.83
CA PRO A 60 13.29 0.89 -0.12
C PRO A 60 13.54 1.95 0.96
N ASP A 61 12.66 2.96 1.04
CA ASP A 61 12.70 3.95 2.12
C ASP A 61 12.51 3.27 3.50
N ALA A 62 13.48 3.51 4.41
CA ALA A 62 13.50 2.87 5.72
C ALA A 62 12.39 3.36 6.66
N ALA A 63 12.02 4.65 6.57
CA ALA A 63 10.96 5.22 7.37
C ALA A 63 9.59 4.69 6.91
N ASP A 64 9.40 4.56 5.61
CA ASP A 64 8.20 3.94 5.04
C ASP A 64 8.09 2.46 5.45
N ILE A 65 9.19 1.71 5.47
CA ILE A 65 9.21 0.32 5.96
C ILE A 65 8.74 0.23 7.42
N GLU A 66 9.26 1.08 8.30
CA GLU A 66 8.88 1.08 9.73
C GLU A 66 7.38 1.36 9.91
N LYS A 67 6.85 2.35 9.19
CA LYS A 67 5.42 2.64 9.15
C LYS A 67 4.63 1.47 8.59
N ALA A 68 5.10 0.88 7.50
CA ALA A 68 4.45 -0.25 6.85
C ALA A 68 4.31 -1.44 7.80
N ILE A 69 5.36 -1.78 8.56
CA ILE A 69 5.30 -2.84 9.58
C ILE A 69 4.16 -2.58 10.57
N SER A 70 4.11 -1.36 11.11
CA SER A 70 3.11 -0.96 12.10
C SER A 70 1.68 -1.03 11.54
N VAL A 71 1.49 -0.55 10.31
CA VAL A 71 0.18 -0.58 9.63
C VAL A 71 -0.23 -2.01 9.26
N VAL A 72 0.69 -2.84 8.77
CA VAL A 72 0.42 -4.23 8.39
C VAL A 72 -0.04 -5.07 9.58
N GLN A 73 0.53 -4.84 10.77
CA GLN A 73 0.09 -5.47 12.01
C GLN A 73 -1.34 -5.08 12.40
N CYS A 74 -1.73 -3.83 12.13
CA CYS A 74 -3.06 -3.30 12.45
C CYS A 74 -4.05 -3.33 11.27
N ARG A 75 -3.67 -3.90 10.11
CA ARG A 75 -4.41 -3.74 8.85
C ARG A 75 -5.84 -4.26 8.87
N ALA A 76 -6.11 -5.31 9.66
CA ALA A 76 -7.47 -5.86 9.77
C ALA A 76 -8.43 -4.84 10.40
N TYR A 77 -7.97 -4.12 11.43
CA TYR A 77 -8.75 -3.08 12.08
C TYR A 77 -8.94 -1.87 11.15
N LEU A 78 -7.84 -1.36 10.58
CA LEU A 78 -7.86 -0.23 9.65
C LEU A 78 -8.72 -0.53 8.41
N GLY A 79 -8.58 -1.72 7.85
CA GLY A 79 -9.37 -2.18 6.71
C GLY A 79 -10.86 -2.26 7.02
N LYS A 80 -11.24 -2.75 8.20
CA LYS A 80 -12.66 -2.72 8.63
C LYS A 80 -13.20 -1.30 8.71
N ARG A 81 -12.40 -0.34 9.21
CA ARG A 81 -12.79 1.08 9.27
C ARG A 81 -12.91 1.69 7.88
N ALA A 82 -11.95 1.44 6.99
CA ALA A 82 -12.00 1.88 5.61
C ALA A 82 -13.27 1.35 4.90
N VAL A 83 -13.57 0.05 5.06
CA VAL A 83 -14.76 -0.57 4.49
C VAL A 83 -16.06 0.08 5.00
N GLN A 84 -16.14 0.43 6.29
CA GLN A 84 -17.30 1.15 6.84
C GLN A 84 -17.51 2.51 6.16
N LEU A 85 -16.43 3.19 5.78
CA LEU A 85 -16.50 4.50 5.12
C LEU A 85 -16.86 4.40 3.64
N ILE A 86 -16.40 3.36 2.94
CA ILE A 86 -16.67 3.19 1.50
C ILE A 86 -17.97 2.43 1.21
N ALA A 87 -18.51 1.68 2.18
CA ALA A 87 -19.73 0.88 2.01
C ALA A 87 -20.93 1.66 1.43
N PRO A 88 -21.20 2.93 1.80
CA PRO A 88 -22.32 3.69 1.23
C PRO A 88 -22.20 3.98 -0.26
N PHE A 89 -20.99 3.94 -0.84
CA PHE A 89 -20.76 4.32 -2.24
C PHE A 89 -21.06 3.20 -3.25
N LEU A 90 -21.22 1.95 -2.80
CA LEU A 90 -21.62 0.82 -3.65
C LEU A 90 -22.71 -0.01 -2.96
N PRO A 91 -23.98 0.25 -3.27
CA PRO A 91 -25.07 -0.60 -2.80
C PRO A 91 -25.09 -1.89 -3.62
N GLY A 92 -24.46 -2.95 -3.10
CA GLY A 92 -24.47 -4.26 -3.74
C GLY A 92 -23.96 -5.37 -2.85
N ASP A 93 -24.40 -6.60 -3.14
CA ASP A 93 -23.91 -7.80 -2.46
C ASP A 93 -22.51 -8.17 -2.97
N GLY A 94 -21.55 -8.26 -2.07
CA GLY A 94 -20.18 -8.60 -2.40
C GLY A 94 -19.22 -8.42 -1.23
N LYS A 95 -17.92 -8.49 -1.53
CA LYS A 95 -16.85 -8.29 -0.56
C LYS A 95 -15.86 -7.26 -1.06
N TRP A 96 -15.35 -6.46 -0.12
CA TRP A 96 -14.20 -5.59 -0.36
C TRP A 96 -12.92 -6.38 -0.16
N ARG A 97 -12.01 -6.30 -1.13
CA ARG A 97 -10.68 -6.88 -1.04
C ARG A 97 -9.65 -5.76 -0.98
N LEU A 98 -8.80 -5.77 0.05
CA LEU A 98 -7.62 -4.93 0.11
C LEU A 98 -6.58 -5.45 -0.89
N LEU A 99 -6.21 -4.60 -1.84
CA LEU A 99 -5.22 -4.90 -2.87
C LEU A 99 -3.84 -4.39 -2.49
N THR A 100 -3.76 -3.14 -2.04
CA THR A 100 -2.49 -2.46 -1.79
C THR A 100 -2.56 -1.61 -0.52
N ILE A 101 -1.44 -1.53 0.19
CA ILE A 101 -1.15 -0.51 1.19
C ILE A 101 0.02 0.31 0.66
N ASP A 102 -0.24 1.56 0.33
CA ASP A 102 0.70 2.43 -0.38
C ASP A 102 1.26 3.49 0.57
N PHE A 103 2.57 3.56 0.73
CA PHE A 103 3.30 4.60 1.46
C PHE A 103 4.10 5.50 0.50
N GLY A 104 4.10 5.18 -0.80
CA GLY A 104 4.94 5.78 -1.81
C GLY A 104 4.33 7.05 -2.41
N ALA A 105 4.60 7.24 -3.70
CA ALA A 105 4.29 8.47 -4.42
C ALA A 105 2.78 8.78 -4.46
N GLU A 106 1.92 7.75 -4.58
CA GLU A 106 0.47 7.98 -4.61
C GLU A 106 -0.03 8.40 -3.22
N ALA A 107 0.46 7.84 -2.11
CA ALA A 107 0.07 8.31 -0.78
C ALA A 107 0.42 9.78 -0.55
N ARG A 108 1.63 10.19 -0.92
CA ARG A 108 2.06 11.60 -0.85
C ARG A 108 1.23 12.51 -1.72
N ARG A 109 0.81 12.06 -2.91
CA ARG A 109 -0.06 12.81 -3.81
C ARG A 109 -1.40 13.17 -3.18
N TYR A 110 -1.93 12.31 -2.31
CA TYR A 110 -3.15 12.58 -1.54
C TYR A 110 -2.90 13.21 -0.18
N GLU A 111 -1.69 13.72 0.08
CA GLU A 111 -1.29 14.28 1.38
C GLU A 111 -1.62 13.31 2.53
N SER A 112 -1.43 12.01 2.25
CA SER A 112 -1.72 10.90 3.16
C SER A 112 -0.43 10.23 3.63
N GLU A 113 -0.44 9.75 4.88
CA GLU A 113 0.66 8.92 5.41
C GLU A 113 0.70 7.57 4.71
N PHE A 114 -0.48 7.03 4.39
CA PHE A 114 -0.63 5.85 3.55
C PHE A 114 -2.02 5.79 2.92
N LEU A 115 -2.15 5.01 1.85
CA LEU A 115 -3.43 4.64 1.24
C LEU A 115 -3.71 3.17 1.47
N MET A 116 -4.98 2.84 1.71
CA MET A 116 -5.50 1.50 1.55
C MET A 116 -6.41 1.43 0.33
N CYS A 117 -6.11 0.47 -0.52
CA CYS A 117 -6.64 0.36 -1.86
C CYS A 117 -7.58 -0.83 -1.97
N PHE A 118 -8.88 -0.59 -2.16
CA PHE A 118 -9.91 -1.62 -2.11
C PHE A 118 -10.58 -1.83 -3.46
N ALA A 119 -10.74 -3.08 -3.87
CA ALA A 119 -11.61 -3.45 -4.98
C ALA A 119 -12.87 -4.15 -4.47
N PHE A 120 -14.01 -3.82 -5.07
CA PHE A 120 -15.26 -4.53 -4.83
C PHE A 120 -15.35 -5.79 -5.69
N VAL A 121 -15.63 -6.92 -5.04
CA VAL A 121 -15.84 -8.22 -5.70
C VAL A 121 -17.30 -8.63 -5.48
N PRO A 122 -18.15 -8.56 -6.52
CA PRO A 122 -19.54 -9.00 -6.43
C PRO A 122 -19.67 -10.48 -6.06
N VAL A 123 -20.79 -10.86 -5.47
CA VAL A 123 -21.13 -12.27 -5.22
C VAL A 123 -21.08 -13.07 -6.53
N ASN A 124 -20.56 -14.30 -6.48
CA ASN A 124 -20.39 -15.21 -7.63
C ASN A 124 -19.47 -14.67 -8.75
N SER A 125 -18.67 -13.63 -8.47
CA SER A 125 -17.68 -13.11 -9.39
C SER A 125 -16.27 -13.21 -8.80
N THR A 126 -15.27 -13.09 -9.66
CA THR A 126 -13.86 -12.96 -9.27
C THR A 126 -13.42 -11.51 -9.42
N LEU A 127 -12.33 -11.15 -8.74
CA LEU A 127 -11.68 -9.86 -8.95
C LEU A 127 -11.36 -9.67 -10.44
N SER A 128 -11.74 -8.54 -11.01
CA SER A 128 -11.52 -8.24 -12.43
C SER A 128 -10.99 -6.81 -12.61
N ARG A 129 -10.41 -6.51 -13.77
CA ARG A 129 -9.93 -5.16 -14.12
C ARG A 129 -11.03 -4.09 -14.13
N ALA A 130 -12.28 -4.52 -14.31
CA ALA A 130 -13.44 -3.63 -14.32
C ALA A 130 -14.10 -3.50 -12.92
N SER A 131 -13.56 -4.18 -11.90
CA SER A 131 -14.07 -4.06 -10.54
C SER A 131 -13.96 -2.61 -10.06
N PRO A 132 -15.04 -2.02 -9.50
CA PRO A 132 -14.98 -0.72 -8.87
C PRO A 132 -13.91 -0.69 -7.79
N TYR A 133 -13.18 0.42 -7.71
CA TYR A 133 -12.05 0.56 -6.81
C TYR A 133 -12.11 1.87 -6.03
N PHE A 134 -11.64 1.80 -4.79
CA PHE A 134 -11.60 2.93 -3.87
C PHE A 134 -10.24 3.03 -3.22
N GLU A 135 -9.73 4.24 -3.12
CA GLU A 135 -8.56 4.60 -2.33
C GLU A 135 -9.04 5.27 -1.05
N VAL A 136 -8.52 4.81 0.08
CA VAL A 136 -8.80 5.35 1.40
C VAL A 136 -7.48 5.81 1.99
N GLY A 137 -7.24 7.12 1.96
CA GLY A 137 -6.05 7.73 2.54
C GLY A 137 -6.22 7.98 4.03
N PHE A 138 -5.16 7.74 4.78
CA PHE A 138 -5.08 8.00 6.21
C PHE A 138 -3.96 9.01 6.45
N SER A 139 -4.29 10.14 7.08
CA SER A 139 -3.30 11.13 7.51
C SER A 139 -3.50 11.45 8.98
N MET A 140 -2.42 11.69 9.73
CA MET A 140 -2.55 12.28 11.05
C MET A 140 -3.06 13.72 10.93
N ALA A 141 -4.00 14.12 11.78
CA ALA A 141 -4.46 15.50 11.83
C ALA A 141 -3.28 16.42 12.20
N THR A 142 -2.97 17.36 11.31
CA THR A 142 -1.88 18.32 11.50
C THR A 142 -2.16 19.19 12.73
N GLY A 143 -1.23 19.19 13.70
CA GLY A 143 -1.34 19.98 14.92
C GLY A 143 -1.96 19.27 16.13
N ALA A 144 -2.32 17.99 16.03
CA ALA A 144 -2.67 17.18 17.20
C ALA A 144 -1.46 17.06 18.13
N ARG A 145 -1.61 17.42 19.41
CA ARG A 145 -0.54 17.26 20.40
C ARG A 145 -0.37 15.78 20.73
N ALA A 146 0.81 15.40 21.21
CA ALA A 146 1.09 14.01 21.63
C ALA A 146 0.15 13.49 22.74
N GLU A 147 -0.55 14.38 23.45
CA GLU A 147 -1.55 14.04 24.48
C GLU A 147 -2.98 13.91 23.92
N ASP A 148 -3.21 14.31 22.67
CA ASP A 148 -4.51 14.18 22.02
C ASP A 148 -4.67 12.77 21.46
N THR A 149 -5.89 12.22 21.55
CA THR A 149 -6.21 10.94 20.91
C THR A 149 -5.88 11.04 19.42
N PRO A 150 -5.04 10.14 18.85
CA PRO A 150 -4.61 10.25 17.47
C PRO A 150 -5.82 10.26 16.55
N THR A 151 -6.03 11.39 15.89
CA THR A 151 -7.15 11.61 14.98
C THR A 151 -6.63 11.49 13.57
N PHE A 152 -7.30 10.65 12.77
CA PHE A 152 -6.98 10.47 11.37
C PHE A 152 -7.93 11.29 10.50
N ASN A 153 -7.37 12.06 9.59
CA ASN A 153 -8.08 12.54 8.41
C ASN A 153 -8.18 11.38 7.44
N VAL A 154 -9.40 11.09 6.98
CA VAL A 154 -9.65 10.02 6.02
C VAL A 154 -10.17 10.60 4.72
N THR A 155 -9.44 10.37 3.64
CA THR A 155 -9.82 10.78 2.29
C THR A 155 -10.29 9.56 1.52
N VAL A 156 -11.51 9.60 0.97
CA VAL A 156 -12.05 8.52 0.14
C VAL A 156 -12.15 9.00 -1.30
N LYS A 157 -11.53 8.25 -2.22
CA LYS A 157 -11.65 8.50 -3.66
C LYS A 157 -12.12 7.25 -4.39
N ALA A 158 -13.20 7.40 -5.15
CA ALA A 158 -13.64 6.39 -6.11
C ALA A 158 -12.81 6.50 -7.39
N ILE A 159 -12.29 5.38 -7.88
CA ILE A 159 -11.66 5.29 -9.19
C ILE A 159 -12.54 4.43 -10.10
N VAL A 160 -12.86 4.99 -11.26
CA VAL A 160 -13.54 4.28 -12.35
C VAL A 160 -12.50 4.00 -13.43
N GLY A 161 -12.09 2.74 -13.59
CA GLY A 161 -11.08 2.32 -14.57
C GLY A 161 -9.72 1.97 -13.95
N ILE A 162 -8.85 1.31 -14.73
CA ILE A 162 -7.67 0.56 -14.26
C ILE A 162 -6.54 1.51 -13.82
N PRO A 163 -6.07 1.48 -12.55
CA PRO A 163 -4.84 2.17 -12.16
C PRO A 163 -3.60 1.25 -12.15
N PHE A 164 -3.77 -0.06 -12.31
CA PHE A 164 -2.67 -1.02 -12.22
C PHE A 164 -2.10 -1.42 -13.59
N PRO A 165 -0.80 -1.21 -13.84
CA PRO A 165 -0.06 -2.14 -14.66
C PRO A 165 0.13 -3.42 -13.84
N LEU A 166 -0.23 -4.57 -14.40
CA LEU A 166 0.24 -5.87 -13.90
C LEU A 166 0.88 -6.60 -15.09
N PRO A 167 1.89 -7.45 -14.82
CA PRO A 167 2.78 -8.08 -15.81
C PRO A 167 2.06 -8.84 -16.92
#